data_AF-A0A9P3JBJ3-F1
#
_entry.id   AF-A0A9P3JBJ3-F1
#
_cell.length_a   1.000
_cell.length_b   1.000
_cell.length_c   1.000
_cell.angle_alpha   90.00
_cell.angle_beta   90.00
_cell.angle_gamma   90.00
#
_symmetry.space_group_name_H-M   'P 1'
#
loop_
_entity.id
_entity.type
_entity.pdbx_description
1 polymer ?
#
loop_
_entity_poly.entity_id
_entity_poly.type
_entity_poly.pdbx_seq_one_letter_code
_entity_poly.pdbx_strand_id
1 'polypeptide(L)'
;LYPTIPADACQPIQNRVPFGAARFALIARGSCYSVEKVHNAELAGYAAAVVYNNESDPKLHTMISILPLSITIPSALISLEDGLTILSGAESLQHLLATLYPTDPDTIWPSSRSPPSLPWSPPSESSSTIVIWIMVPLFALMMLLGCACLCYRQQRAEAATEVQPADAEGNPAVSPTRLTSGEGVPAIGSNSA
;
A
#
# COMPACT_ATOMS: atom_id res chain seq x y z
N LEU A 1 11.56 -3.78 17.96
CA LEU A 1 10.86 -3.06 19.05
C LEU A 1 11.76 -1.95 19.52
N TYR A 2 11.19 -0.77 19.78
CA TYR A 2 11.93 0.42 20.17
C TYR A 2 11.22 1.12 21.34
N PRO A 3 11.91 1.35 22.48
CA PRO A 3 11.32 2.09 23.59
C PRO A 3 10.99 3.53 23.16
N THR A 4 9.83 4.03 23.56
CA THR A 4 9.39 5.39 23.23
C THR A 4 9.94 6.42 24.22
N ILE A 5 9.99 7.68 23.79
CA ILE A 5 10.34 8.84 24.64
C ILE A 5 9.21 9.87 24.53
N PRO A 6 8.43 10.16 25.58
CA PRO A 6 8.47 9.51 26.89
C PRO A 6 8.04 8.03 26.85
N ALA A 7 8.51 7.26 27.83
CA ALA A 7 8.29 5.81 27.88
C ALA A 7 6.81 5.43 27.99
N ASP A 8 5.99 6.27 28.60
CA ASP A 8 4.56 6.03 28.75
C ASP A 8 3.72 6.52 27.56
N ALA A 9 4.31 7.23 26.60
CA ALA A 9 3.63 7.80 25.45
C ALA A 9 2.35 8.60 25.79
N CYS A 10 2.25 9.16 26.99
CA CYS A 10 1.12 10.02 27.38
C CYS A 10 1.26 11.45 26.85
N GLN A 11 2.40 11.76 26.24
CA GLN A 11 2.66 12.99 25.52
C GLN A 11 3.22 12.61 24.13
N PRO A 12 3.28 13.56 23.18
CA PRO A 12 3.82 13.29 21.86
C PRO A 12 5.21 12.64 21.91
N ILE A 13 5.37 11.52 21.20
CA ILE A 13 6.63 10.77 21.18
C ILE A 13 7.69 11.56 20.39
N GLN A 14 8.87 11.70 21.01
CA GLN A 14 10.00 12.49 20.53
C GLN A 14 10.87 11.71 19.54
N ASN A 15 11.11 10.42 19.80
CA ASN A 15 11.90 9.55 18.94
C ASN A 15 11.08 8.98 17.78
N ARG A 16 10.64 9.87 16.89
CA ARG A 16 9.81 9.54 15.72
C ARG A 16 10.51 8.58 14.77
N VAL A 17 9.70 7.78 14.08
CA VAL A 17 10.13 6.82 13.08
C VAL A 17 9.82 7.37 11.69
N PRO A 18 10.77 7.31 10.73
CA PRO A 18 10.50 7.67 9.35
C PRO A 18 9.35 6.84 8.77
N PHE A 19 8.45 7.48 8.02
CA PHE A 19 7.35 6.79 7.34
C PHE A 19 7.87 5.64 6.46
N GLY A 20 7.25 4.46 6.61
CA GLY A 20 7.63 3.24 5.88
C GLY A 20 8.61 2.33 6.61
N ALA A 21 9.20 2.75 7.73
CA ALA A 21 9.98 1.83 8.57
C ALA A 21 9.06 0.98 9.46
N ALA A 22 9.16 -0.34 9.36
CA ALA A 22 8.39 -1.28 10.17
C ALA A 22 8.95 -1.40 11.61
N ARG A 23 8.83 -0.32 12.39
CA ARG A 23 9.23 -0.30 13.81
C ARG A 23 8.02 -0.36 14.71
N PHE A 24 8.12 -1.19 15.76
CA PHE A 24 7.09 -1.32 16.78
C PHE A 24 7.48 -0.50 18.00
N ALA A 25 6.55 0.31 18.50
CA ALA A 25 6.71 1.06 19.73
C ALA A 25 6.62 0.12 20.93
N LEU A 26 7.57 0.23 21.87
CA LEU A 26 7.49 -0.39 23.18
C LEU A 26 7.16 0.70 24.20
N ILE A 27 6.00 0.58 24.83
CA ILE A 27 5.40 1.63 25.66
C ILE A 27 5.10 1.08 27.05
N ALA A 28 5.50 1.84 28.08
CA ALA A 28 5.14 1.55 29.45
C ALA A 28 3.68 1.92 29.74
N ARG A 29 3.00 1.10 30.57
CA ARG A 29 1.76 1.55 31.20
C ARG A 29 2.02 2.80 32.05
N GLY A 30 1.07 3.73 32.03
CA GLY A 30 1.19 5.04 32.67
C GLY A 30 -0.18 5.60 33.05
N SER A 31 -0.28 6.91 33.23
CA SER A 31 -1.48 7.57 33.74
C SER A 31 -2.59 7.80 32.70
N CYS A 32 -2.27 7.74 31.40
CA CYS A 32 -3.22 7.92 30.31
C CYS A 32 -3.78 6.59 29.77
N TYR A 33 -4.86 6.69 28.98
CA TYR A 33 -5.52 5.53 28.37
C TYR A 33 -4.64 4.84 27.33
N SER A 34 -4.76 3.51 27.22
CA SER A 34 -3.97 2.74 26.26
C SER A 34 -4.21 3.16 24.81
N VAL A 35 -5.44 3.58 24.48
CA VAL A 35 -5.77 4.11 23.14
C VAL A 35 -5.01 5.40 22.84
N GLU A 36 -4.87 6.29 23.81
CA GLU A 36 -4.09 7.53 23.63
C GLU A 36 -2.62 7.24 23.35
N LYS A 37 -2.04 6.27 24.07
CA LYS A 37 -0.66 5.79 23.86
C LYS A 37 -0.44 5.29 22.43
N VAL A 38 -1.35 4.43 21.96
CA VAL A 38 -1.28 3.83 20.62
C VAL A 38 -1.48 4.90 19.55
N HIS A 39 -2.40 5.86 19.77
CA HIS A 39 -2.57 6.98 18.86
C HIS A 39 -1.30 7.86 18.77
N ASN A 40 -0.65 8.15 19.90
CA ASN A 40 0.63 8.88 19.90
C ASN A 40 1.75 8.11 19.18
N ALA A 41 1.75 6.78 19.26
CA ALA A 41 2.66 5.92 18.50
C ALA A 41 2.40 5.97 16.99
N GLU A 42 1.13 5.93 16.58
CA GLU A 42 0.72 6.08 15.17
C GLU A 42 1.16 7.45 14.61
N LEU A 43 0.91 8.54 15.35
CA LEU A 43 1.34 9.90 14.96
C LEU A 43 2.87 10.05 14.88
N ALA A 44 3.61 9.22 15.62
CA ALA A 44 5.07 9.18 15.58
C ALA A 44 5.64 8.28 14.48
N GLY A 45 4.78 7.62 13.68
CA GLY A 45 5.16 6.82 12.52
C GLY A 45 5.49 5.36 12.82
N TYR A 46 5.13 4.85 14.01
CA TYR A 46 5.30 3.43 14.32
C TYR A 46 4.28 2.57 13.59
N ALA A 47 4.68 1.36 13.20
CA ALA A 47 3.83 0.42 12.47
C ALA A 47 2.94 -0.44 13.40
N ALA A 48 3.29 -0.52 14.69
CA ALA A 48 2.53 -1.21 15.72
C ALA A 48 2.91 -0.69 17.11
N ALA A 49 2.07 -0.94 18.11
CA ALA A 49 2.32 -0.55 19.49
C ALA A 49 2.19 -1.74 20.46
N VAL A 50 3.22 -1.97 21.27
CA VAL A 50 3.21 -2.97 22.34
C VAL A 50 3.29 -2.23 23.66
N VAL A 51 2.23 -2.34 24.45
CA VAL A 51 2.15 -1.75 25.78
C VAL A 51 2.48 -2.85 26.79
N TYR A 52 3.40 -2.62 27.71
CA TYR A 52 3.66 -3.54 28.81
C TYR A 52 3.09 -3.02 30.12
N ASN A 53 2.58 -3.94 30.94
CA ASN A 53 2.00 -3.61 32.23
C ASN A 53 3.07 -3.04 33.20
N ASN A 54 2.66 -2.20 34.14
CA ASN A 54 3.53 -1.68 35.21
C ASN A 54 3.30 -2.38 36.57
N GLU A 55 2.33 -3.29 36.63
CA GLU A 55 2.01 -4.12 37.79
C GLU A 55 2.33 -5.58 37.49
N SER A 56 2.73 -6.34 38.51
CA SER A 56 3.04 -7.78 38.39
C SER A 56 1.79 -8.66 38.33
N ASP A 57 0.59 -8.09 38.49
CA ASP A 57 -0.66 -8.85 38.37
C ASP A 57 -0.81 -9.36 36.91
N PRO A 58 -1.00 -10.68 36.72
CA PRO A 58 -1.23 -11.27 35.40
C PRO A 58 -2.53 -10.81 34.74
N LYS A 59 -3.42 -10.12 35.48
CA LYS A 59 -4.61 -9.47 34.91
C LYS A 59 -4.19 -8.30 34.02
N LEU A 60 -3.97 -8.64 32.75
CA LEU A 60 -3.98 -7.71 31.65
C LEU A 60 -5.31 -6.97 31.67
N HIS A 61 -5.27 -5.69 32.04
CA HIS A 61 -6.44 -4.84 31.95
C HIS A 61 -6.77 -4.69 30.47
N THR A 62 -8.03 -4.90 30.11
CA THR A 62 -8.50 -4.68 28.74
C THR A 62 -8.11 -3.27 28.30
N MET A 63 -7.79 -3.12 27.01
CA MET A 63 -7.55 -1.81 26.41
C MET A 63 -8.85 -1.01 26.47
N ILE A 64 -8.99 -0.20 27.52
CA ILE A 64 -10.15 0.67 27.68
C ILE A 64 -9.94 1.90 26.79
N SER A 65 -10.86 2.09 25.85
CA SER A 65 -11.04 3.34 25.14
C SER A 65 -12.24 4.07 25.72
N ILE A 66 -12.05 5.33 26.10
CA ILE A 66 -13.17 6.26 26.37
C ILE A 66 -13.25 7.39 25.36
N LEU A 67 -12.37 7.39 24.35
CA LEU A 67 -12.20 8.48 23.38
C LEU A 67 -12.50 7.98 21.97
N PRO A 68 -13.12 8.80 21.10
CA PRO A 68 -13.38 8.47 19.70
C PRO A 68 -12.10 8.66 18.86
N LEU A 69 -11.04 7.92 19.20
CA LEU A 69 -9.78 7.93 18.43
C LEU A 69 -9.81 6.77 17.43
N SER A 70 -9.68 7.09 16.13
CA SER A 70 -9.48 6.08 15.08
C SER A 70 -8.01 5.69 15.05
N ILE A 71 -7.70 4.46 15.48
CA ILE A 71 -6.35 3.89 15.44
C ILE A 71 -6.28 2.88 14.30
N THR A 72 -5.28 3.00 13.44
CA THR A 72 -5.08 2.09 12.29
C THR A 72 -4.01 1.05 12.56
N ILE A 73 -3.10 1.31 13.49
CA ILE A 73 -1.98 0.42 13.78
C ILE A 73 -2.38 -0.71 14.75
N PRO A 74 -1.89 -1.95 14.55
CA PRO A 74 -2.12 -3.03 15.49
C PRO A 74 -1.47 -2.73 16.84
N SER A 75 -2.13 -3.14 17.92
CA SER A 75 -1.60 -3.02 19.27
C SER A 75 -1.82 -4.26 20.12
N ALA A 76 -0.92 -4.48 21.07
CA ALA A 76 -0.99 -5.60 22.01
C ALA A 76 -0.59 -5.13 23.42
N LEU A 77 -1.20 -5.76 24.44
CA LEU A 77 -0.81 -5.59 25.83
C LEU A 77 -0.07 -6.85 26.30
N ILE A 78 1.09 -6.67 26.94
CA ILE A 78 1.91 -7.76 27.48
C ILE A 78 2.14 -7.58 28.99
N SER A 79 2.61 -8.64 29.64
CA SER A 79 2.93 -8.65 31.06
C SER A 79 4.11 -7.73 31.39
N LEU A 80 4.26 -7.38 32.68
CA LEU A 80 5.42 -6.61 33.16
C LEU A 80 6.73 -7.38 32.94
N GLU A 81 6.74 -8.69 33.21
CA GLU A 81 7.93 -9.54 33.08
C GLU A 81 8.42 -9.62 31.62
N ASP A 82 7.51 -9.87 30.69
CA ASP A 82 7.84 -9.90 29.26
C ASP A 82 8.30 -8.52 28.77
N GLY A 83 7.62 -7.46 29.22
CA GLY A 83 7.96 -6.07 28.89
C GLY A 83 9.38 -5.68 29.32
N LEU A 84 9.78 -6.03 30.53
CA LEU A 84 11.13 -5.75 31.06
C LEU A 84 12.20 -6.59 30.33
N THR A 85 11.88 -7.84 30.00
CA THR A 85 12.79 -8.69 29.21
C THR A 85 13.02 -8.10 27.82
N ILE A 86 11.95 -7.63 27.17
CA ILE A 86 12.03 -6.95 25.88
C ILE A 86 12.77 -5.62 25.99
N LEU A 87 12.53 -4.84 27.06
CA LEU A 87 13.18 -3.55 27.27
C LEU A 87 14.70 -3.71 27.40
N SER A 88 15.15 -4.60 28.28
CA SER A 88 16.59 -4.89 28.44
C SER A 88 17.22 -5.41 27.15
N GLY A 89 16.49 -6.26 26.41
CA GLY A 89 16.91 -6.70 25.07
C GLY A 89 17.01 -5.56 24.05
N ALA A 90 16.08 -4.61 24.06
CA ALA A 90 16.07 -3.46 23.15
C ALA A 90 17.14 -2.42 23.48
N GLU A 91 17.57 -2.33 24.74
CA GLU A 91 18.71 -1.49 25.15
C GLU A 91 20.05 -2.17 24.80
N SER A 92 20.13 -3.49 24.94
CA SER A 92 21.35 -4.25 24.64
C SER A 92 21.56 -4.52 23.15
N LEU A 93 20.49 -4.67 22.37
CA LEU A 93 20.52 -5.02 20.96
C LEU A 93 19.97 -3.87 20.13
N GLN A 94 20.69 -3.47 19.08
CA GLN A 94 20.24 -2.40 18.18
C GLN A 94 18.91 -2.74 17.47
N HIS A 95 18.55 -4.04 17.37
CA HIS A 95 17.34 -4.51 16.70
C HIS A 95 16.73 -5.76 17.36
N LEU A 96 15.50 -5.62 17.87
CA LEU A 96 14.67 -6.75 18.30
C LEU A 96 13.54 -6.98 17.28
N LEU A 97 13.50 -8.16 16.67
CA LEU A 97 12.43 -8.56 15.75
C LEU A 97 11.19 -8.99 16.54
N ALA A 98 10.01 -8.58 16.07
CA ALA A 98 8.74 -8.96 16.66
C ALA A 98 7.70 -9.19 15.56
N THR A 99 6.86 -10.21 15.77
CA THR A 99 5.74 -10.54 14.89
C THR A 99 4.49 -10.58 15.75
N LEU A 100 3.46 -9.81 15.36
CA LEU A 100 2.15 -9.85 15.98
C LEU A 100 1.27 -10.82 15.19
N TYR A 101 0.72 -11.81 15.89
CA TYR A 101 -0.29 -12.70 15.34
C TYR A 101 -1.65 -12.28 15.88
N PRO A 102 -2.68 -12.16 15.03
CA PRO A 102 -4.03 -11.92 15.52
C PRO A 102 -4.47 -13.13 16.33
N THR A 103 -4.73 -12.92 17.62
CA THR A 103 -5.36 -13.91 18.48
C THR A 103 -6.85 -13.64 18.53
N ASP A 104 -7.64 -14.69 18.75
CA ASP A 104 -9.05 -14.54 19.14
C ASP A 104 -9.12 -13.57 20.34
N PRO A 105 -10.09 -12.63 20.38
CA PRO A 105 -10.15 -11.57 21.40
C PRO A 105 -10.24 -12.10 22.84
N ASP A 106 -10.54 -13.39 23.02
CA ASP A 106 -10.64 -14.08 24.31
C ASP A 106 -9.37 -14.86 24.70
N THR A 107 -8.31 -14.80 23.90
CA THR A 107 -7.08 -15.57 24.16
C THR A 107 -6.02 -14.71 24.85
N ILE A 108 -5.92 -14.82 26.18
CA ILE A 108 -4.78 -14.30 26.95
C ILE A 108 -3.57 -15.18 26.59
N TRP A 109 -2.53 -14.58 26.01
CA TRP A 109 -1.28 -15.30 25.72
C TRP A 109 -0.69 -15.83 27.04
N PRO A 110 -0.58 -17.15 27.25
CA PRO A 110 0.15 -17.65 28.39
C PRO A 110 1.61 -17.27 28.17
N SER A 111 2.21 -16.62 29.17
CA SER A 111 3.62 -16.22 29.19
C SER A 111 4.52 -17.34 28.67
N SER A 112 5.42 -16.95 27.76
CA SER A 112 6.65 -17.64 27.40
C SER A 112 6.61 -19.19 27.42
N ARG A 113 5.74 -19.80 26.60
CA ARG A 113 6.12 -21.08 26.01
C ARG A 113 7.03 -20.78 24.83
N SER A 114 8.26 -21.33 24.88
CA SER A 114 9.15 -21.46 23.73
C SER A 114 8.30 -21.75 22.49
N PRO A 115 8.58 -21.12 21.33
CA PRO A 115 7.83 -21.43 20.13
C PRO A 115 7.80 -22.95 20.01
N PRO A 116 6.62 -23.59 19.85
CA PRO A 116 6.59 -25.01 19.55
C PRO A 116 7.57 -25.19 18.41
N SER A 117 8.49 -26.15 18.54
CA SER A 117 9.43 -26.49 17.48
C SER A 117 8.62 -26.95 16.29
N LEU A 118 8.15 -25.98 15.50
CA LEU A 118 7.48 -26.22 14.25
C LEU A 118 8.58 -26.76 13.34
N PRO A 119 8.39 -27.94 12.72
CA PRO A 119 9.26 -28.33 11.64
C PRO A 119 9.18 -27.19 10.62
N TRP A 120 10.31 -26.53 10.38
CA TRP A 120 10.44 -25.49 9.37
C TRP A 120 9.85 -26.03 8.07
N SER A 121 8.61 -25.64 7.79
CA SER A 121 8.02 -25.79 6.48
C SER A 121 8.43 -24.48 5.80
N PRO A 122 9.23 -24.51 4.73
CA PRO A 122 9.48 -23.29 3.98
C PRO A 122 8.12 -22.70 3.57
N PRO A 123 7.97 -21.37 3.58
CA PRO A 123 6.76 -20.75 3.06
C PRO A 123 6.53 -21.30 1.66
N SER A 124 5.32 -21.83 1.42
CA SER A 124 4.91 -22.14 0.06
C SER A 124 4.78 -20.81 -0.67
N GLU A 125 5.83 -20.41 -1.40
CA GLU A 125 5.76 -19.39 -2.44
C GLU A 125 4.91 -19.94 -3.59
N SER A 126 3.60 -20.09 -3.38
CA SER A 126 2.72 -20.70 -4.37
C SER A 126 1.62 -19.77 -4.87
N SER A 127 1.75 -18.45 -4.70
CA SER A 127 0.73 -17.53 -5.25
C SER A 127 1.27 -16.30 -5.98
N SER A 128 2.55 -15.95 -5.86
CA SER A 128 3.07 -14.73 -6.52
C SER A 128 4.02 -14.99 -7.70
N THR A 129 4.62 -16.18 -7.82
CA THR A 129 5.47 -16.53 -8.97
C THR A 129 4.64 -16.89 -10.20
N ILE A 130 3.55 -17.65 -10.02
CA ILE A 130 2.68 -18.13 -11.11
C ILE A 130 2.06 -16.96 -11.90
N VAL A 131 1.67 -15.87 -11.23
CA VAL A 131 1.06 -14.70 -11.88
C VAL A 131 2.07 -14.00 -12.80
N ILE A 132 3.34 -13.91 -12.39
CA ILE A 132 4.40 -13.27 -13.18
C ILE A 132 4.73 -14.10 -14.43
N TRP A 133 4.82 -15.43 -14.29
CA TRP A 133 5.12 -16.32 -15.41
C TRP A 133 4.01 -16.41 -16.47
N ILE A 134 2.77 -16.04 -16.14
CA ILE A 134 1.65 -16.09 -17.09
C ILE A 134 1.34 -14.70 -17.66
N MET A 135 1.28 -13.67 -16.82
CA MET A 135 0.87 -12.32 -17.25
C MET A 135 1.93 -11.63 -18.12
N VAL A 136 3.22 -11.85 -17.84
CA VAL A 136 4.31 -11.24 -18.61
C VAL A 136 4.40 -11.75 -20.06
N PRO A 137 4.38 -13.07 -20.35
CA PRO A 137 4.39 -13.54 -21.73
C PRO A 137 3.08 -13.24 -22.47
N LEU A 138 1.92 -13.25 -21.80
CA LEU A 138 0.66 -12.82 -22.42
C LEU A 138 0.70 -11.35 -22.83
N PHE A 139 1.22 -10.47 -21.96
CA PHE A 139 1.36 -9.06 -22.28
C PHE A 139 2.35 -8.83 -23.43
N ALA A 140 3.48 -9.54 -23.43
CA ALA A 140 4.44 -9.50 -24.52
C ALA A 140 3.86 -10.01 -25.85
N LEU A 141 3.09 -11.11 -25.84
CA LEU A 141 2.39 -11.62 -27.01
C LEU A 141 1.38 -10.61 -27.56
N MET A 142 0.58 -10.00 -26.70
CA MET A 142 -0.40 -8.98 -27.09
C MET A 142 0.28 -7.76 -27.72
N MET A 143 1.42 -7.32 -27.18
CA MET A 143 2.22 -6.25 -27.76
C MET A 143 2.81 -6.64 -29.13
N LEU A 144 3.33 -7.86 -29.29
CA LEU A 144 3.86 -8.34 -30.57
C LEU A 144 2.77 -8.47 -31.64
N LEU A 145 1.61 -9.01 -31.29
CA LEU A 145 0.45 -9.08 -32.18
C LEU A 145 -0.05 -7.67 -32.56
N GLY A 146 -0.05 -6.74 -31.61
CA GLY A 146 -0.35 -5.33 -31.86
C GLY A 146 0.62 -4.68 -32.85
N CYS A 147 1.93 -4.84 -32.63
CA CYS A 147 2.96 -4.34 -33.54
C CYS A 147 2.85 -4.97 -34.93
N ALA A 148 2.67 -6.28 -35.03
CA ALA A 148 2.50 -6.97 -36.31
C ALA A 148 1.25 -6.48 -37.06
N CYS A 149 0.15 -6.22 -36.35
CA CYS A 149 -1.08 -5.68 -36.93
C CYS A 149 -0.88 -4.25 -37.46
N LEU A 150 -0.16 -3.40 -36.72
CA LEU A 150 0.18 -2.05 -37.18
C LEU A 150 1.08 -2.08 -38.41
N CYS A 151 2.12 -2.93 -38.42
CA CYS A 151 2.99 -3.12 -39.59
C CYS A 151 2.19 -3.64 -40.80
N TYR A 152 1.30 -4.60 -40.59
CA TYR A 152 0.45 -5.14 -41.67
C TYR A 152 -0.50 -4.08 -42.24
N ARG A 153 -1.07 -3.23 -41.38
CA ARG A 153 -1.89 -2.10 -41.83
C ARG A 153 -1.09 -1.06 -42.61
N GLN A 154 0.16 -0.80 -42.22
CA GLN A 154 1.05 0.09 -42.97
C GLN A 154 1.40 -0.48 -44.35
N GLN A 155 1.79 -1.75 -44.42
CA GLN A 155 2.09 -2.40 -45.70
C GLN A 155 0.88 -2.42 -46.64
N ARG A 156 -0.32 -2.63 -46.11
CA ARG A 156 -1.56 -2.59 -46.92
C ARG A 156 -1.89 -1.18 -47.41
N ALA A 157 -1.53 -0.13 -46.67
CA ALA A 157 -1.70 1.25 -47.13
C ALA A 157 -0.76 1.59 -48.30
N GLU A 158 0.46 1.06 -48.29
CA GLU A 158 1.41 1.22 -49.40
C GLU A 158 0.96 0.44 -50.65
N ALA A 159 0.46 -0.78 -50.49
CA ALA A 159 -0.06 -1.59 -51.60
C ALA A 159 -1.34 -1.01 -52.26
N ALA A 160 -2.07 -0.13 -51.58
CA ALA A 160 -3.23 0.56 -52.14
C ALA A 160 -2.85 1.76 -53.05
N THR A 161 -1.57 2.15 -53.09
CA THR A 161 -1.10 3.26 -53.94
C THR A 161 -0.61 2.78 -55.32
N GLU A 162 -0.46 1.47 -55.53
CA GLU A 162 0.01 0.90 -56.80
C GLU A 162 -1.11 0.21 -57.60
N VAL A 163 -2.28 0.86 -57.68
CA VAL A 163 -3.28 0.58 -58.71
C VAL A 163 -3.85 1.89 -59.22
N GLN A 164 -3.16 2.52 -60.18
CA GLN A 164 -3.85 2.99 -61.38
C GLN A 164 -2.88 3.15 -62.57
N PRO A 165 -3.12 2.49 -63.71
CA PRO A 165 -2.36 2.64 -64.94
C PRO A 165 -2.65 3.99 -65.61
N ALA A 166 -1.66 4.44 -66.37
CA ALA A 166 -1.57 5.74 -67.00
C ALA A 166 -2.10 5.72 -68.43
N ASP A 167 -3.31 6.22 -68.66
CA ASP A 167 -3.83 6.34 -70.02
C ASP A 167 -4.71 7.61 -70.17
N ALA A 168 -4.18 8.51 -71.00
CA ALA A 168 -4.88 9.34 -71.98
C ALA A 168 -5.56 10.67 -71.58
N GLU A 169 -5.04 11.70 -72.26
CA GLU A 169 -5.78 12.78 -72.95
C GLU A 169 -6.11 14.10 -72.22
N GLY A 170 -5.13 15.02 -72.28
CA GLY A 170 -5.27 16.30 -72.98
C GLY A 170 -6.27 17.35 -72.47
N ASN A 171 -5.79 18.32 -71.69
CA ASN A 171 -6.01 19.76 -71.94
C ASN A 171 -5.12 20.62 -71.01
N PRO A 172 -4.53 21.76 -71.45
CA PRO A 172 -3.69 22.56 -70.58
C PRO A 172 -4.45 23.70 -69.89
N ALA A 173 -3.89 24.07 -68.74
CA ALA A 173 -3.97 25.35 -68.04
C ALA A 173 -5.31 25.72 -67.38
N VAL A 174 -5.24 26.02 -66.07
CA VAL A 174 -5.40 27.37 -65.51
C VAL A 174 -5.39 27.23 -63.97
N SER A 175 -4.32 27.69 -63.33
CA SER A 175 -4.39 28.28 -61.99
C SER A 175 -4.75 29.77 -62.16
N PRO A 176 -5.16 30.53 -61.13
CA PRO A 176 -5.44 30.23 -59.72
C PRO A 176 -6.90 30.61 -59.36
N THR A 177 -7.39 30.61 -58.11
CA THR A 177 -7.65 31.87 -57.37
C THR A 177 -8.37 31.57 -56.04
N ARG A 178 -7.72 32.03 -54.98
CA ARG A 178 -8.20 32.44 -53.65
C ARG A 178 -9.46 33.32 -53.73
N LEU A 179 -10.48 33.14 -52.87
CA LEU A 179 -11.41 34.17 -52.33
C LEU A 179 -12.40 33.48 -51.35
N THR A 180 -12.31 33.76 -50.03
CA THR A 180 -13.25 34.59 -49.22
C THR A 180 -14.61 33.92 -48.94
N SER A 181 -14.93 33.64 -47.66
CA SER A 181 -15.66 34.53 -46.72
C SER A 181 -17.18 34.47 -46.90
N GLY A 182 -17.92 34.37 -45.80
CA GLY A 182 -19.38 34.51 -45.71
C GLY A 182 -20.00 33.38 -44.90
N GLU A 183 -20.07 33.46 -43.56
CA GLU A 183 -21.18 34.03 -42.77
C GLU A 183 -22.53 33.32 -42.96
N GLY A 184 -23.13 32.88 -41.84
CA GLY A 184 -24.52 32.39 -41.83
C GLY A 184 -24.90 31.54 -40.61
N VAL A 185 -24.94 32.15 -39.43
CA VAL A 185 -25.64 31.69 -38.20
C VAL A 185 -27.00 32.43 -38.15
N PRO A 186 -28.05 32.09 -37.38
CA PRO A 186 -28.70 30.81 -37.00
C PRO A 186 -30.24 30.81 -37.24
N ALA A 187 -30.94 29.72 -36.92
CA ALA A 187 -32.33 29.71 -36.45
C ALA A 187 -32.51 28.48 -35.54
N ILE A 188 -32.63 28.60 -34.22
CA ILE A 188 -33.83 28.82 -33.38
C ILE A 188 -35.04 27.96 -33.78
N GLY A 189 -35.49 27.14 -32.82
CA GLY A 189 -36.75 26.41 -32.79
C GLY A 189 -36.65 25.26 -31.79
N SER A 190 -36.64 25.51 -30.47
CA SER A 190 -37.82 25.39 -29.59
C SER A 190 -38.71 24.19 -29.94
N ASN A 191 -38.80 23.21 -29.03
CA ASN A 191 -40.09 22.74 -28.54
C ASN A 191 -39.93 21.96 -27.23
N SER A 192 -40.63 22.47 -26.25
CA SER A 192 -40.93 21.90 -24.94
C SER A 192 -41.99 20.81 -25.07
N ALA A 193 -41.87 19.78 -24.24
CA ALA A 193 -42.97 19.15 -23.50
C ALA A 193 -42.37 18.47 -22.27
#